data_AF-A0A1Q7YWA5-F1
#
_entry.id   AF-A0A1Q7YWA5-F1
#
_cell.length_a   1.000
_cell.length_b   1.000
_cell.length_c   1.000
_cell.angle_alpha   90.00
_cell.angle_beta   90.00
_cell.angle_gamma   90.00
#
_symmetry.space_group_name_H-M   'P 1'
#
loop_
_entity.id
_entity.type
_entity.pdbx_description
1 polymer ?
#
loop_
_entity_poly.entity_id
_entity_poly.type
_entity_poly.pdbx_seq_one_letter_code
_entity_poly.pdbx_strand_id
1 'polypeptide(L)'
;MIALADEAGFRVTSPKNPAQRGGTITVWDDHAAAITKELIRREFIVDYRPDAGVRISPHFYTKDEELELVIAEMKKIRDTKAFANERAGAAF
;
A
#
# COMPACT_ATOMS: atom_id res chain seq x y z
N MET A 1 9.19 -2.52 -7.25
CA MET A 1 7.88 -2.10 -6.69
C MET A 1 6.74 -2.03 -7.71
N ILE A 2 6.77 -1.21 -8.77
CA ILE A 2 5.62 -1.12 -9.72
C ILE A 2 5.25 -2.51 -10.29
N ALA A 3 6.24 -3.29 -10.71
CA ALA A 3 6.03 -4.66 -11.17
C ALA A 3 5.37 -5.55 -10.11
N LEU A 4 5.85 -5.50 -8.85
CA LEU A 4 5.24 -6.25 -7.73
C LEU A 4 3.76 -5.89 -7.54
N ALA A 5 3.41 -4.60 -7.62
CA ALA A 5 2.02 -4.15 -7.50
C ALA A 5 1.17 -4.61 -8.68
N ASP A 6 1.66 -4.48 -9.91
CA ASP A 6 0.99 -4.94 -11.13
C ASP A 6 0.77 -6.47 -11.09
N GLU A 7 1.78 -7.26 -10.68
CA GLU A 7 1.71 -8.72 -10.51
C GLU A 7 0.75 -9.16 -9.40
N ALA A 8 0.65 -8.38 -8.31
CA ALA A 8 -0.33 -8.59 -7.25
C ALA A 8 -1.78 -8.21 -7.64
N GLY A 9 -1.98 -7.71 -8.86
CA GLY A 9 -3.27 -7.29 -9.39
C GLY A 9 -3.75 -5.95 -8.84
N PHE A 10 -2.84 -5.10 -8.37
CA PHE A 10 -3.17 -3.73 -8.00
C PHE A 10 -2.97 -2.77 -9.17
N ARG A 11 -3.67 -1.64 -9.14
CA ARG A 11 -3.43 -0.53 -10.06
C ARG A 11 -2.47 0.45 -9.41
N VAL A 12 -1.36 0.77 -10.08
CA VAL A 12 -0.48 1.89 -9.68
C VAL A 12 -1.03 3.20 -10.23
N THR A 13 -1.19 4.21 -9.37
CA THR A 13 -1.72 5.55 -9.75
C THR A 13 -0.61 6.56 -10.03
N SER A 14 0.61 6.31 -9.56
CA SER A 14 1.77 7.13 -9.91
C SER A 14 2.22 6.93 -11.37
N PRO A 15 2.85 7.93 -12.01
CA PRO A 15 3.43 7.77 -13.34
C PRO A 15 4.41 6.58 -13.42
N LYS A 16 4.25 5.70 -14.42
CA LYS A 16 5.14 4.54 -14.60
C LYS A 16 6.55 4.96 -14.99
N ASN A 17 6.68 6.02 -15.80
CA ASN A 17 7.97 6.57 -16.19
C ASN A 17 8.69 7.22 -14.99
N PRO A 18 9.87 6.72 -14.58
CA PRO A 18 10.59 7.27 -13.42
C PRO A 18 11.00 8.74 -13.61
N ALA A 19 11.16 9.23 -14.84
CA ALA A 19 11.47 10.64 -15.11
C ALA A 19 10.30 11.59 -14.81
N GLN A 20 9.09 11.06 -14.56
CA GLN A 20 7.86 11.83 -14.32
C GLN A 20 7.36 11.72 -12.88
N ARG A 21 8.14 11.12 -11.96
CA ARG A 21 7.76 10.97 -10.55
C ARG A 21 8.96 11.06 -9.62
N GLY A 22 8.69 11.36 -8.35
CA GLY A 22 9.67 11.22 -7.28
C GLY A 22 9.85 9.78 -6.81
N GLY A 23 10.44 9.62 -5.62
CA GLY A 23 10.67 8.31 -4.98
C GLY A 23 9.43 7.63 -4.39
N THR A 24 8.25 8.26 -4.45
CA THR A 24 7.01 7.68 -3.92
C THR A 24 6.22 6.96 -5.00
N ILE A 25 5.52 5.89 -4.59
CA ILE A 25 4.62 5.13 -5.45
C ILE A 25 3.29 4.95 -4.69
N THR A 26 2.19 5.20 -5.37
CA THR A 26 0.83 5.01 -4.84
C THR A 26 0.12 3.86 -5.54
N VAL A 27 -0.48 2.98 -4.74
CA VAL A 27 -1.14 1.74 -5.15
C VAL A 27 -2.62 1.82 -4.78
N TRP A 28 -3.50 1.63 -5.76
CA TRP A 28 -4.94 1.77 -5.65
C TRP A 28 -5.64 0.46 -5.29
N ASP A 29 -6.66 0.58 -4.44
CA ASP A 29 -7.71 -0.41 -4.15
C ASP A 29 -8.96 0.35 -3.69
N ASP A 30 -10.16 -0.19 -3.92
CA ASP A 30 -11.41 0.44 -3.47
C ASP A 30 -11.50 0.55 -1.93
N HIS A 31 -10.77 -0.31 -1.21
CA HIS A 31 -10.67 -0.30 0.25
C HIS A 31 -9.33 0.30 0.73
N ALA A 32 -8.63 1.09 -0.08
CA ALA A 32 -7.28 1.58 0.24
C ALA A 32 -7.17 2.26 1.63
N ALA A 33 -8.18 3.03 2.05
CA ALA A 33 -8.19 3.64 3.37
C ALA A 33 -8.17 2.60 4.51
N ALA A 34 -8.98 1.54 4.39
CA ALA A 34 -9.06 0.46 5.36
C ALA A 34 -7.80 -0.42 5.32
N ILE A 35 -7.24 -0.67 4.14
CA ILE A 35 -5.97 -1.38 3.95
C ILE A 35 -4.84 -0.60 4.62
N THR A 36 -4.74 0.73 4.42
CA THR A 36 -3.74 1.57 5.07
C THR A 36 -3.84 1.49 6.60
N LYS A 37 -5.05 1.56 7.16
CA LYS A 37 -5.25 1.41 8.60
C LYS A 37 -4.71 0.08 9.11
N GLU A 38 -5.03 -1.01 8.41
CA GLU A 38 -4.60 -2.35 8.79
C GLU A 38 -3.08 -2.54 8.62
N LEU A 39 -2.47 -1.94 7.59
CA LEU A 39 -1.02 -1.89 7.42
C LEU A 39 -0.33 -1.18 8.59
N ILE A 40 -0.81 0.01 8.96
CA ILE A 40 -0.27 0.78 10.10
C ILE A 40 -0.41 -0.03 11.40
N ARG A 41 -1.54 -0.72 11.60
CA ARG A 41 -1.75 -1.62 12.75
C ARG A 41 -0.75 -2.77 12.79
N ARG A 42 -0.25 -3.21 11.63
CA ARG A 42 0.81 -4.21 11.46
C ARG A 42 2.21 -3.60 11.37
N GLU A 43 2.36 -2.34 11.78
CA GLU A 43 3.62 -1.59 11.86
C GLU A 43 4.26 -1.26 10.49
N PHE A 44 3.49 -1.31 9.40
CA PHE A 44 3.91 -0.76 8.11
C PHE A 44 3.66 0.75 8.07
N ILE A 45 4.72 1.55 7.95
CA ILE A 45 4.63 3.00 7.90
C ILE A 45 4.32 3.45 6.48
N VAL A 46 3.05 3.76 6.22
CA VAL A 46 2.52 4.22 4.93
C VAL A 46 1.50 5.34 5.15
N ASP A 47 1.15 6.08 4.10
CA ASP A 47 0.06 7.07 4.16
C ASP A 47 -1.03 6.80 3.13
N TYR A 48 -2.28 7.10 3.48
CA TYR A 48 -3.41 7.04 2.56
C TYR A 48 -3.61 8.40 1.89
N ARG A 49 -3.83 8.38 0.58
CA ARG A 49 -4.21 9.56 -0.21
C ARG A 49 -5.61 9.36 -0.80
N PRO A 50 -6.60 10.19 -0.42
CA PRO A 50 -7.91 10.19 -1.05
C PRO A 50 -7.79 10.19 -2.57
N ASP A 51 -8.59 9.34 -3.22
CA ASP A 51 -8.66 9.18 -4.68
C ASP A 51 -7.36 8.71 -5.37
N ALA A 52 -6.31 8.38 -4.61
CA ALA A 52 -5.04 7.90 -5.15
C ALA A 52 -4.61 6.54 -4.59
N GLY A 53 -4.89 6.24 -3.32
CA GLY A 53 -4.65 4.92 -2.70
C GLY A 53 -3.59 4.93 -1.58
N VAL A 54 -2.95 3.78 -1.36
CA VAL A 54 -1.88 3.59 -0.38
C VAL A 54 -0.57 4.11 -0.96
N ARG A 55 0.03 5.14 -0.37
CA ARG A 55 1.31 5.71 -0.79
C ARG A 55 2.45 5.14 0.04
N ILE A 56 3.45 4.62 -0.66
CA ILE A 56 4.64 4.00 -0.10
C ILE A 56 5.84 4.83 -0.57
N SER A 57 6.74 5.14 0.35
CA SER A 57 7.91 6.01 0.12
C SER A 57 9.21 5.27 0.42
N PRO A 58 9.68 4.38 -0.48
CA PRO A 58 10.98 3.77 -0.34
C PRO A 58 12.10 4.83 -0.36
N HIS A 59 13.10 4.65 0.48
CA HIS A 59 14.27 5.51 0.55
C HIS A 59 15.56 4.68 0.46
N PHE A 60 16.73 5.34 0.56
CA PHE A 60 18.03 4.68 0.44
C PHE A 60 18.29 3.57 1.47
N TYR A 61 17.51 3.55 2.56
CA TYR A 61 17.58 2.53 3.61
C TYR A 61 16.50 1.45 3.49
N THR A 62 15.61 1.52 2.49
CA THR A 62 14.59 0.51 2.24
C THR A 62 15.17 -0.60 1.38
N LYS A 63 15.04 -1.85 1.84
CA LYS A 63 15.46 -3.05 1.12
C LYS A 63 14.39 -3.52 0.14
N ASP A 64 14.79 -4.27 -0.88
CA ASP A 64 13.85 -4.83 -1.86
C ASP A 64 12.87 -5.82 -1.21
N GLU A 65 13.30 -6.59 -0.20
CA GLU A 65 12.45 -7.52 0.54
C GLU A 65 11.33 -6.80 1.32
N GLU A 66 11.58 -5.56 1.78
CA GLU A 66 10.55 -4.75 2.44
C GLU A 66 9.48 -4.28 1.44
N LEU A 67 9.87 -4.07 0.17
CA LEU A 67 8.94 -3.73 -0.91
C LEU A 67 8.06 -4.92 -1.29
N GLU A 68 8.65 -6.12 -1.34
CA GLU A 68 7.91 -7.36 -1.53
C GLU A 68 6.92 -7.61 -0.39
N LEU A 69 7.39 -7.42 0.85
CA LEU A 69 6.60 -7.61 2.05
C LEU A 69 5.37 -6.70 2.09
N VAL A 70 5.53 -5.38 1.83
CA VAL A 70 4.38 -4.46 1.88
C VAL A 70 3.34 -4.77 0.80
N ILE A 71 3.75 -5.15 -0.41
CA ILE A 71 2.81 -5.50 -1.48
C ILE A 71 2.12 -6.84 -1.20
N ALA A 72 2.86 -7.84 -0.71
CA ALA A 72 2.28 -9.12 -0.31
C ALA A 72 1.26 -8.94 0.83
N GLU A 73 1.57 -8.09 1.80
CA GLU A 73 0.68 -7.82 2.92
C GLU A 73 -0.56 -7.04 2.50
N MET A 74 -0.42 -6.04 1.63
CA MET A 74 -1.57 -5.37 0.98
C MET A 74 -2.48 -6.38 0.30
N LYS A 75 -1.92 -7.29 -0.51
CA LYS A 75 -2.69 -8.32 -1.21
C LYS A 75 -3.41 -9.24 -0.23
N LYS A 76 -2.72 -9.71 0.81
CA LYS A 76 -3.31 -10.54 1.85
C LYS A 76 -4.45 -9.83 2.57
N ILE A 77 -4.28 -8.56 2.93
CA ILE A 77 -5.31 -7.76 3.60
C ILE A 77 -6.54 -7.60 2.69
N ARG A 78 -6.35 -7.29 1.41
CA ARG A 78 -7.43 -7.19 0.41
C ARG A 78 -8.19 -8.52 0.26
N ASP A 79 -7.46 -9.58 -0.03
CA ASP A 79 -8.03 -10.88 -0.39
C ASP A 79 -8.78 -11.52 0.80
N THR A 80 -8.29 -11.33 2.03
CA THR A 80 -8.92 -11.85 3.26
C THR A 80 -9.90 -10.87 3.91
N LYS A 81 -9.98 -9.63 3.40
CA LYS A 81 -10.68 -8.51 4.04
C LYS A 81 -10.32 -8.35 5.53
N ALA A 82 -9.05 -8.50 5.87
CA ALA A 82 -8.61 -8.49 7.28
C ALA A 82 -8.98 -7.21 8.04
N PHE A 83 -9.15 -6.09 7.32
CA PHE A 83 -9.64 -4.82 7.85
C PHE A 83 -11.10 -4.86 8.35
N ALA A 84 -11.89 -5.86 7.96
CA ALA A 84 -13.29 -6.01 8.37
C ALA A 84 -13.45 -6.72 9.73
N ASN A 85 -12.40 -7.38 10.22
CA ASN A 85 -12.43 -8.10 11.49
C ASN A 85 -12.32 -7.16 12.71
N GLU A 86 -12.01 -5.88 12.51
CA GLU A 86 -12.12 -4.89 13.56
C GLU A 86 -13.59 -4.50 13.77
N ARG A 87 -14.13 -4.87 14.94
CA ARG A 87 -15.34 -4.23 15.46
C ARG A 87 -15.11 -2.71 15.45
N ALA A 88 -16.07 -1.98 14.87
CA ALA A 88 -16.11 -0.52 14.89
C ALA A 88 -15.77 0.00 16.30
N GLY A 89 -14.60 0.60 16.48
CA GLY A 89 -14.18 1.02 17.82
C GLY A 89 -12.79 1.63 17.96
N ALA A 90 -11.81 1.28 17.13
CA ALA A 90 -10.50 1.92 17.20
C ALA A 90 -10.48 3.13 16.24
N ALA A 91 -10.86 4.30 16.75
CA ALA A 91 -10.54 5.57 16.13
C ALA A 91 -9.01 5.76 16.07
N PHE A 92 -8.53 6.43 15.03
CA PHE A 92 -7.21 7.04 15.00
C PHE A 92 -7.12 8.15 16.04
#